data_AF-A0A938GWT2-F1
#
_entry.id   AF-A0A938GWT2-F1
#
_cell.length_a   1.000
_cell.length_b   1.000
_cell.length_c   1.000
_cell.angle_alpha   90.00
_cell.angle_beta   90.00
_cell.angle_gamma   90.00
#
_symmetry.space_group_name_H-M   'P 1'
#
loop_
_entity.id
_entity.type
_entity.pdbx_description
1 polymer ?
#
loop_
_entity_poly.entity_id
_entity_poly.type
_entity_poly.pdbx_seq_one_letter_code
_entity_poly.pdbx_strand_id
1 'polypeptide(L)'
;MNLLVFKTNALGDNVVFLPVVQALRRHLPGARLSLITHSSVRELYEADVADENLLVVSPVEMRTAWRRPWRLVSWRRWIAHQKPEAILLSYDQSTVAHLLARMSSARIRLGARYGMTIRRGGLTQSVEWQPGWSIAQWHWEMARTLVGSIGGPTLPATPPPPDLGHLLSDVGCLPTRIVIHPGSKSEMTRWPADRYAQLALRLAKQGYEVLWIRAPEADIPLPAGVASVETATVRDLARLIASATLFI
;
A
#
# COMPACT_ATOMS: atom_id res chain seq x y z
N MET A 1 -2.67 19.34 14.58
CA MET A 1 -2.24 18.03 15.12
C MET A 1 -1.38 17.32 14.10
N ASN A 2 -0.30 16.65 14.50
CA ASN A 2 0.59 15.97 13.55
C ASN A 2 0.50 14.45 13.69
N LEU A 3 0.19 13.78 12.58
CA LEU A 3 0.04 12.32 12.50
C LEU A 3 1.13 11.74 11.59
N LEU A 4 1.74 10.64 12.02
CA LEU A 4 2.72 9.93 11.22
C LEU A 4 2.30 8.47 11.03
N VAL A 5 2.31 8.01 9.79
CA VAL A 5 1.94 6.65 9.42
C VAL A 5 3.16 5.89 8.88
N PHE A 6 3.35 4.64 9.31
CA PHE A 6 4.35 3.73 8.77
C PHE A 6 3.69 2.67 7.90
N LYS A 7 3.90 2.74 6.58
CA LYS A 7 3.48 1.71 5.63
C LYS A 7 4.49 1.57 4.49
N THR A 8 5.47 0.70 4.68
CA THR A 8 6.61 0.54 3.74
C THR A 8 6.49 -0.62 2.75
N ASN A 9 5.40 -1.39 2.76
CA ASN A 9 5.33 -2.68 2.08
C ASN A 9 5.01 -2.60 0.56
N ALA A 10 4.73 -3.74 -0.06
CA ALA A 10 4.47 -3.85 -1.50
C ALA A 10 3.10 -3.28 -1.90
N LEU A 11 2.85 -3.18 -3.21
CA LEU A 11 1.65 -2.56 -3.79
C LEU A 11 0.35 -3.10 -3.21
N GLY A 12 0.14 -4.42 -3.20
CA GLY A 12 -1.11 -5.04 -2.73
C GLY A 12 -1.47 -4.63 -1.29
N ASP A 13 -0.48 -4.65 -0.40
CA ASP A 13 -0.69 -4.25 1.00
C ASP A 13 -1.00 -2.75 1.15
N ASN A 14 -0.46 -1.91 0.26
CA ASN A 14 -0.71 -0.47 0.28
C ASN A 14 -2.10 -0.14 -0.28
N VAL A 15 -2.58 -0.85 -1.30
CA VAL A 15 -3.96 -0.72 -1.80
C VAL A 15 -4.97 -1.10 -0.72
N VAL A 16 -4.72 -2.20 0.01
CA VAL A 16 -5.56 -2.61 1.15
C VAL A 16 -5.52 -1.61 2.30
N PHE A 17 -4.39 -0.94 2.49
CA PHE A 17 -4.21 0.06 3.54
C PHE A 17 -4.67 1.47 3.16
N LEU A 18 -4.81 1.77 1.86
CA LEU A 18 -5.13 3.10 1.35
C LEU A 18 -6.39 3.74 1.99
N PRO A 19 -7.51 3.00 2.23
CA PRO A 19 -8.67 3.57 2.89
C PRO A 19 -8.37 4.17 4.27
N VAL A 20 -7.38 3.63 5.00
CA VAL A 20 -6.95 4.18 6.29
C VAL A 20 -6.38 5.59 6.13
N VAL A 21 -5.45 5.78 5.20
CA VAL A 21 -4.80 7.09 4.96
C VAL A 21 -5.86 8.10 4.49
N GLN A 22 -6.72 7.69 3.56
CA GLN A 22 -7.81 8.52 3.06
C GLN A 22 -8.81 8.90 4.15
N ALA A 23 -9.15 7.96 5.05
CA ALA A 23 -10.06 8.24 6.15
C ALA A 23 -9.44 9.21 7.16
N LEU A 24 -8.14 9.06 7.48
CA LEU A 24 -7.42 10.01 8.33
C LEU A 24 -7.41 11.40 7.69
N ARG A 25 -7.14 11.52 6.39
CA ARG A 25 -7.15 12.80 5.68
C ARG A 25 -8.53 13.44 5.66
N ARG A 26 -9.58 12.66 5.35
CA ARG A 26 -10.98 13.12 5.26
C ARG A 26 -11.57 13.54 6.61
N HIS A 27 -11.32 12.76 7.66
CA HIS A 27 -11.97 12.97 8.96
C HIS A 27 -11.15 13.84 9.92
N LEU A 28 -9.88 14.11 9.60
CA LEU A 28 -9.00 15.01 10.36
C LEU A 28 -8.37 16.06 9.45
N PRO A 29 -9.17 16.94 8.80
CA PRO A 29 -8.68 17.86 7.76
C PRO A 29 -7.64 18.87 8.29
N GLY A 30 -7.72 19.25 9.56
CA GLY A 30 -6.75 20.11 10.25
C GLY A 30 -5.50 19.39 10.77
N ALA A 31 -5.41 18.06 10.61
CA ALA A 31 -4.22 17.32 10.96
C ALA A 31 -3.21 17.31 9.80
N ARG A 32 -1.93 17.55 10.13
CA ARG A 32 -0.82 17.33 9.19
C ARG A 32 -0.54 15.83 9.16
N LEU A 33 -0.79 15.20 8.03
CA LEU A 33 -0.53 13.78 7.82
C LEU A 33 0.84 13.60 7.16
N SER A 34 1.70 12.79 7.78
CA SER A 34 2.98 12.35 7.25
C SER A 34 2.99 10.84 7.07
N LEU A 35 3.68 10.36 6.05
CA LEU A 35 3.70 8.94 5.71
C LEU A 35 5.10 8.48 5.32
N ILE A 36 5.52 7.37 5.89
CA ILE A 36 6.73 6.65 5.50
C ILE A 36 6.30 5.48 4.63
N THR A 37 6.67 5.52 3.35
CA THR A 37 6.24 4.52 2.36
C THR A 37 7.32 4.17 1.35
N HIS A 38 7.04 3.22 0.47
CA HIS A 38 7.96 2.79 -0.59
C HIS A 38 7.82 3.66 -1.84
N SER A 39 8.93 3.84 -2.59
CA SER A 39 8.94 4.68 -3.80
C SER A 39 7.92 4.20 -4.83
N SER A 40 7.81 2.88 -5.02
CA SER A 40 6.96 2.28 -6.05
C SER A 40 5.47 2.43 -5.80
N VAL A 41 5.05 2.92 -4.62
CA VAL A 41 3.62 3.08 -4.26
C VAL A 41 3.29 4.51 -3.87
N ARG A 42 4.24 5.44 -4.03
CA ARG A 42 4.08 6.86 -3.70
C ARG A 42 2.83 7.45 -4.35
N GLU A 43 2.60 7.13 -5.62
CA GLU A 43 1.48 7.63 -6.42
C GLU A 43 0.10 7.31 -5.81
N LEU A 44 -0.03 6.23 -5.04
CA LEU A 44 -1.27 5.90 -4.34
C LEU A 44 -1.67 6.99 -3.34
N TYR A 45 -0.70 7.70 -2.77
CA TYR A 45 -0.90 8.62 -1.65
C TYR A 45 -0.81 10.10 -2.02
N GLU A 46 -0.54 10.43 -3.29
CA GLU A 46 -0.33 11.81 -3.76
C GLU A 46 -1.54 12.73 -3.52
N ALA A 47 -2.76 12.19 -3.58
CA ALA A 47 -3.97 12.95 -3.29
C ALA A 47 -4.18 13.23 -1.78
N ASP A 48 -3.61 12.40 -0.91
CA ASP A 48 -3.87 12.42 0.53
C ASP A 48 -2.73 13.02 1.35
N VAL A 49 -1.50 12.95 0.85
CA VAL A 49 -0.28 13.33 1.58
C VAL A 49 0.62 14.17 0.67
N ALA A 50 0.92 15.40 1.11
CA ALA A 50 1.85 16.27 0.40
C ALA A 50 3.26 15.68 0.37
N ASP A 51 3.99 15.91 -0.72
CA ASP A 51 5.32 15.35 -0.97
C ASP A 51 6.34 15.64 0.12
N GLU A 52 6.33 16.84 0.69
CA GLU A 52 7.18 17.24 1.82
C GLU A 52 6.93 16.44 3.11
N ASN A 53 5.79 15.78 3.21
CA ASN A 53 5.38 14.92 4.33
C ASN A 53 5.57 13.43 4.03
N LEU A 54 6.14 13.10 2.87
CA LEU A 54 6.48 11.74 2.48
C LEU A 54 7.96 11.46 2.74
N LEU A 55 8.22 10.34 3.40
CA LEU A 55 9.57 9.77 3.50
C LEU A 55 9.59 8.43 2.77
N VAL A 56 10.32 8.41 1.67
CA VAL A 56 10.46 7.22 0.83
C VAL A 56 11.55 6.30 1.38
N VAL A 57 11.17 5.08 1.76
CA VAL A 57 12.06 4.05 2.31
C VAL A 57 11.59 2.67 1.85
N SER A 58 12.51 1.85 1.34
CA SER A 58 12.19 0.44 1.04
C SER A 58 12.17 -0.45 2.30
N PRO A 59 11.38 -1.55 2.30
CA PRO A 59 11.37 -2.51 3.40
C PRO A 59 12.76 -3.04 3.75
N VAL A 60 13.58 -3.30 2.74
CA VAL A 60 14.94 -3.82 2.91
C VAL A 60 15.82 -2.78 3.59
N GLU A 61 15.78 -1.53 3.14
CA GLU A 61 16.53 -0.45 3.77
C GLU A 61 16.09 -0.23 5.21
N MET A 62 14.77 -0.23 5.49
CA MET A 62 14.24 -0.08 6.85
C MET A 62 14.75 -1.20 7.77
N ARG A 63 14.67 -2.47 7.33
CA ARG A 63 15.11 -3.63 8.14
C ARG A 63 16.62 -3.65 8.37
N THR A 64 17.41 -3.17 7.42
CA THR A 64 18.89 -3.22 7.47
C THR A 64 19.52 -1.94 7.99
N ALA A 65 18.73 -0.94 8.38
CA ALA A 65 19.21 0.38 8.80
C ALA A 65 20.14 0.37 10.01
N TRP A 66 20.09 -0.65 10.86
CA TRP A 66 21.05 -0.83 11.96
C TRP A 66 22.50 -0.96 11.49
N ARG A 67 22.73 -1.36 10.22
CA ARG A 67 24.06 -1.38 9.58
C ARG A 67 24.53 0.00 9.11
N ARG A 68 23.62 0.99 9.08
CA ARG A 68 23.86 2.34 8.53
C ARG A 68 23.37 3.39 9.54
N PRO A 69 24.12 3.64 10.63
CA PRO A 69 23.66 4.51 11.73
C PRO A 69 23.29 5.92 11.26
N TRP A 70 23.98 6.48 10.27
CA TRP A 70 23.66 7.78 9.68
C TRP A 70 22.24 7.83 9.10
N ARG A 71 21.73 6.74 8.51
CA ARG A 71 20.34 6.66 8.01
C ARG A 71 19.32 6.64 9.14
N LEU A 72 19.62 5.94 10.25
CA LEU A 72 18.76 6.00 11.43
C LEU A 72 18.71 7.41 12.01
N VAL A 73 19.85 8.10 12.05
CA VAL A 73 19.91 9.50 12.49
C VAL A 73 19.12 10.42 11.55
N SER A 74 19.24 10.25 10.22
CA SER A 74 18.48 11.07 9.26
C SER A 74 16.97 10.84 9.38
N TRP A 75 16.52 9.58 9.49
CA TRP A 75 15.10 9.27 9.65
C TRP A 75 14.57 9.75 11.00
N ARG A 76 15.32 9.57 12.08
CA ARG A 76 14.96 10.14 13.38
C ARG A 76 14.85 11.66 13.31
N ARG A 77 15.79 12.34 12.66
CA ARG A 77 15.73 13.80 12.46
C ARG A 77 14.49 14.18 11.68
N TRP A 78 14.20 13.51 10.56
CA TRP A 78 12.99 13.76 9.78
C TRP A 78 11.71 13.57 10.62
N ILE A 79 11.58 12.45 11.34
CA ILE A 79 10.45 12.19 12.25
C ILE A 79 10.33 13.28 13.32
N ALA A 80 11.45 13.70 13.91
CA ALA A 80 11.46 14.77 14.90
C ALA A 80 11.02 16.13 14.33
N HIS A 81 11.33 16.42 13.05
CA HIS A 81 10.86 17.62 12.36
C HIS A 81 9.34 17.59 12.13
N GLN A 82 8.76 16.41 11.89
CA GLN A 82 7.31 16.26 11.78
C GLN A 82 6.59 16.46 13.12
N LYS A 83 7.30 16.39 14.26
CA LYS A 83 6.75 16.53 15.62
C LYS A 83 5.45 15.73 15.81
N PRO A 84 5.42 14.43 15.49
CA PRO A 84 4.18 13.65 15.55
C PRO A 84 3.65 13.62 16.98
N GLU A 85 2.34 13.81 17.11
CA GLU A 85 1.60 13.68 18.37
C GLU A 85 1.00 12.28 18.47
N ALA A 86 0.63 11.69 17.33
CA ALA A 86 0.22 10.29 17.23
C ALA A 86 0.87 9.58 16.02
N ILE A 87 1.16 8.30 16.20
CA ILE A 87 1.75 7.43 15.18
C ILE A 87 0.87 6.21 14.96
N LEU A 88 0.67 5.85 13.69
CA LEU A 88 0.07 4.59 13.27
C LEU A 88 1.11 3.70 12.60
N LEU A 89 1.30 2.50 13.12
CA LEU A 89 2.14 1.47 12.51
C LEU A 89 1.27 0.36 11.94
N SER A 90 1.42 0.09 10.64
CA SER A 90 0.84 -1.09 9.99
C SER A 90 1.30 -2.40 10.68
N TYR A 91 0.56 -3.50 10.54
CA TYR A 91 0.84 -4.74 11.28
C TYR A 91 2.18 -5.40 10.92
N ASP A 92 2.68 -5.10 9.74
CA ASP A 92 3.81 -5.72 9.07
C ASP A 92 5.12 -4.93 9.20
N GLN A 93 5.17 -3.96 10.13
CA GLN A 93 6.30 -3.05 10.25
C GLN A 93 7.49 -3.64 11.02
N SER A 94 8.70 -3.24 10.62
CA SER A 94 9.94 -3.78 11.18
C SER A 94 10.25 -3.29 12.61
N THR A 95 11.12 -4.00 13.32
CA THR A 95 11.67 -3.56 14.62
C THR A 95 12.27 -2.15 14.57
N VAL A 96 12.89 -1.76 13.46
CA VAL A 96 13.44 -0.41 13.28
C VAL A 96 12.33 0.64 13.27
N ALA A 97 11.20 0.37 12.62
CA ALA A 97 10.05 1.26 12.62
C ALA A 97 9.50 1.45 14.05
N HIS A 98 9.36 0.37 14.82
CA HIS A 98 8.95 0.45 16.23
C HIS A 98 9.95 1.22 17.11
N LEU A 99 11.26 1.08 16.84
CA LEU A 99 12.29 1.85 17.54
C LEU A 99 12.18 3.34 17.22
N LEU A 100 12.03 3.70 15.94
CA LEU A 100 11.85 5.09 15.52
C LEU A 100 10.58 5.71 16.11
N ALA A 101 9.48 4.95 16.14
CA ALA A 101 8.26 5.37 16.80
C ALA A 101 8.48 5.63 18.29
N ARG A 102 9.17 4.71 19.00
CA ARG A 102 9.51 4.88 20.43
C ARG A 102 10.37 6.14 20.69
N MET A 103 11.27 6.48 19.78
CA MET A 103 12.17 7.63 19.90
C MET A 103 11.52 8.97 19.50
N SER A 104 10.27 8.94 19.04
CA SER A 104 9.51 10.14 18.67
C SER A 104 8.88 10.84 19.88
N SER A 105 8.35 12.04 19.66
CA SER A 105 7.56 12.80 20.63
C SER A 105 6.12 12.32 20.79
N ALA A 106 5.69 11.31 20.02
CA ALA A 106 4.28 10.94 19.94
C ALA A 106 3.78 10.33 21.25
N ARG A 107 2.68 10.90 21.77
CA ARG A 107 2.00 10.43 22.99
C ARG A 107 1.23 9.15 22.71
N ILE A 108 0.67 9.04 21.51
CA ILE A 108 -0.06 7.86 21.06
C ILE A 108 0.76 7.18 19.96
N ARG A 109 1.07 5.90 20.14
CA ARG A 109 1.74 5.06 19.15
C ARG A 109 0.95 3.77 19.05
N LEU A 110 0.09 3.70 18.03
CA LEU A 110 -0.81 2.60 17.81
C LEU A 110 -0.28 1.70 16.70
N GLY A 111 -0.40 0.40 16.88
CA GLY A 111 -0.10 -0.56 15.84
C GLY A 111 -0.73 -1.91 16.11
N ALA A 112 -0.40 -2.90 15.29
CA ALA A 112 -1.00 -4.22 15.41
C ALA A 112 -0.24 -5.09 16.40
N ARG A 113 -0.97 -5.95 17.12
CA ARG A 113 -0.39 -7.00 17.97
C ARG A 113 -0.69 -8.37 17.40
N TYR A 114 0.33 -8.97 16.76
CA TYR A 114 0.30 -10.36 16.32
C TYR A 114 1.26 -11.20 17.17
N GLY A 115 0.71 -12.04 18.06
CA GLY A 115 1.51 -12.90 18.94
C GLY A 115 2.46 -12.16 19.89
N MET A 116 3.51 -12.85 20.37
CA MET A 116 4.48 -12.36 21.36
C MET A 116 5.51 -11.35 20.83
N THR A 117 5.40 -10.91 19.56
CA THR A 117 6.53 -10.29 18.83
C THR A 117 6.64 -8.78 18.96
N ILE A 118 5.80 -8.10 19.75
CA ILE A 118 6.02 -6.67 20.01
C ILE A 118 7.02 -6.50 21.16
N ARG A 119 8.21 -5.99 20.84
CA ARG A 119 9.18 -5.53 21.85
C ARG A 119 8.55 -4.43 22.72
N ARG A 120 8.64 -4.58 24.04
CA ARG A 120 8.09 -3.64 25.04
C ARG A 120 8.45 -2.18 24.72
N GLY A 121 7.43 -1.33 24.58
CA GLY A 121 7.55 0.13 24.55
C GLY A 121 7.61 0.81 23.17
N GLY A 122 7.56 0.06 22.06
CA GLY A 122 7.38 0.63 20.71
C GLY A 122 6.01 1.27 20.53
N LEU A 123 4.99 0.60 21.06
CA LEU A 123 3.59 1.01 21.02
C LEU A 123 3.12 1.47 22.41
N THR A 124 2.21 2.44 22.45
CA THR A 124 1.44 2.78 23.67
C THR A 124 0.08 2.08 23.68
N GLN A 125 -0.46 1.77 22.51
CA GLN A 125 -1.72 1.08 22.30
C GLN A 125 -1.56 0.07 21.17
N SER A 126 -2.35 -0.99 21.20
CA SER A 126 -2.35 -1.97 20.12
C SER A 126 -3.73 -2.55 19.89
N VAL A 127 -4.00 -2.92 18.64
CA VAL A 127 -5.19 -3.69 18.27
C VAL A 127 -4.78 -5.13 18.03
N GLU A 128 -5.38 -6.04 18.79
CA GLU A 128 -5.15 -7.48 18.65
C GLU A 128 -5.92 -8.02 17.44
N TRP A 129 -5.34 -9.03 16.79
CA TRP A 129 -6.01 -9.74 15.71
C TRP A 129 -7.22 -10.52 16.23
N GLN A 130 -8.33 -10.47 15.50
CA GLN A 130 -9.51 -11.29 15.78
C GLN A 130 -9.74 -12.33 14.67
N PRO A 131 -10.08 -13.58 15.01
CA PRO A 131 -10.50 -14.58 14.03
C PRO A 131 -11.64 -14.07 13.14
N GLY A 132 -11.54 -14.29 11.83
CA GLY A 132 -12.54 -13.84 10.85
C GLY A 132 -12.33 -12.43 10.30
N TRP A 133 -11.37 -11.66 10.82
CA TRP A 133 -11.01 -10.39 10.20
C TRP A 133 -10.22 -10.60 8.91
N SER A 134 -10.38 -9.67 7.98
CA SER A 134 -9.45 -9.50 6.87
C SER A 134 -8.33 -8.53 7.28
N ILE A 135 -7.21 -8.53 6.54
CA ILE A 135 -6.14 -7.55 6.75
C ILE A 135 -6.69 -6.11 6.59
N ALA A 136 -7.63 -5.90 5.66
CA ALA A 136 -8.31 -4.62 5.48
C ALA A 136 -9.07 -4.20 6.74
N GLN A 137 -9.87 -5.11 7.31
CA GLN A 137 -10.64 -4.85 8.53
C GLN A 137 -9.71 -4.55 9.71
N TRP A 138 -8.61 -5.28 9.84
CA TRP A 138 -7.68 -5.05 10.95
C TRP A 138 -6.99 -3.69 10.86
N HIS A 139 -6.53 -3.30 9.66
CA HIS A 139 -6.01 -1.96 9.44
C HIS A 139 -7.04 -0.87 9.71
N TRP A 140 -8.29 -1.13 9.32
CA TRP A 140 -9.40 -0.23 9.59
C TRP A 140 -9.63 -0.06 11.09
N GLU A 141 -9.71 -1.15 11.85
CA GLU A 141 -9.89 -1.08 13.32
C GLU A 141 -8.72 -0.37 14.03
N MET A 142 -7.50 -0.50 13.50
CA MET A 142 -6.36 0.30 13.99
C MET A 142 -6.58 1.80 13.75
N ALA A 143 -7.06 2.19 12.57
CA ALA A 143 -7.41 3.58 12.29
C ALA A 143 -8.53 4.09 13.21
N ARG A 144 -9.62 3.31 13.37
CA ARG A 144 -10.75 3.65 14.26
C ARG A 144 -10.26 3.88 15.69
N THR A 145 -9.43 2.97 16.21
CA THR A 145 -8.88 3.05 17.57
C THR A 145 -7.96 4.25 17.75
N LEU A 146 -7.14 4.57 16.74
CA LEU A 146 -6.27 5.75 16.77
C LEU A 146 -7.10 7.03 16.81
N VAL A 147 -8.09 7.15 15.92
CA VAL A 147 -8.96 8.33 15.84
C VAL A 147 -9.75 8.52 17.14
N GLY A 148 -10.28 7.44 17.72
CA GLY A 148 -10.92 7.50 19.04
C GLY A 148 -9.95 7.95 20.14
N SER A 149 -8.71 7.46 20.13
CA SER A 149 -7.71 7.78 21.16
C SER A 149 -7.22 9.23 21.13
N ILE A 150 -7.28 9.89 19.97
CA ILE A 150 -6.96 11.32 19.83
C ILE A 150 -8.21 12.22 19.97
N GLY A 151 -9.37 11.66 20.34
CA GLY A 151 -10.62 12.41 20.48
C GLY A 151 -11.22 12.89 19.16
N GLY A 152 -10.91 12.21 18.06
CA GLY A 152 -11.45 12.49 16.73
C GLY A 152 -12.86 11.89 16.51
N PRO A 153 -13.45 12.12 15.33
CA PRO A 153 -14.79 11.64 15.01
C PRO A 153 -14.83 10.11 14.85
N THR A 154 -16.01 9.53 15.08
CA THR A 154 -16.22 8.10 14.87
C THR A 154 -16.16 7.76 13.38
N LEU A 155 -15.19 6.94 12.99
CA LEU A 155 -15.12 6.37 11.65
C LEU A 155 -16.17 5.25 11.45
N PRO A 156 -16.63 5.01 10.21
CA PRO A 156 -17.54 3.91 9.88
C PRO A 156 -17.11 2.53 10.41
N ALA A 157 -18.06 1.63 10.61
CA ALA A 157 -17.78 0.28 11.12
C ALA A 157 -16.95 -0.58 10.15
N THR A 158 -17.13 -0.38 8.84
CA THR A 158 -16.43 -1.09 7.79
C THR A 158 -15.58 -0.13 6.95
N PRO A 159 -14.44 -0.58 6.41
CA PRO A 159 -13.63 0.24 5.53
C PRO A 159 -14.39 0.54 4.23
N PRO A 160 -14.41 1.80 3.76
CA PRO A 160 -14.89 2.10 2.42
C PRO A 160 -13.92 1.51 1.38
N PRO A 161 -14.37 1.30 0.13
CA PRO A 161 -13.45 0.99 -0.96
C PRO A 161 -12.40 2.11 -1.12
N PRO A 162 -11.17 1.78 -1.53
CA PRO A 162 -10.14 2.78 -1.80
C PRO A 162 -10.58 3.69 -2.95
N ASP A 163 -10.43 4.99 -2.76
CA ASP A 163 -10.64 5.97 -3.82
C ASP A 163 -9.37 6.09 -4.66
N LEU A 164 -9.45 5.79 -5.96
CA LEU A 164 -8.34 5.91 -6.90
C LEU A 164 -8.59 7.00 -7.96
N GLY A 165 -9.57 7.89 -7.73
CA GLY A 165 -10.00 8.88 -8.71
C GLY A 165 -8.87 9.76 -9.24
N HIS A 166 -7.87 10.09 -8.41
CA HIS A 166 -6.70 10.90 -8.82
C HIS A 166 -5.75 10.17 -9.76
N LEU A 167 -5.80 8.83 -9.83
CA LEU A 167 -5.02 8.04 -10.79
C LEU A 167 -5.79 7.80 -12.09
N LEU A 168 -7.12 7.72 -11.97
CA LEU A 168 -8.03 7.26 -13.02
C LEU A 168 -8.70 8.40 -13.79
N SER A 169 -8.34 9.67 -13.53
CA SER A 169 -8.90 10.81 -14.27
C SER A 169 -8.70 10.62 -15.78
N ASP A 170 -9.78 10.81 -16.54
CA ASP A 170 -9.77 10.75 -18.01
C ASP A 170 -9.46 9.35 -18.61
N VAL A 171 -9.74 8.27 -17.86
CA VAL A 171 -9.67 6.90 -18.40
C VAL A 171 -11.05 6.43 -18.85
N GLY A 172 -11.19 6.19 -20.15
CA GLY A 172 -12.35 5.49 -20.71
C GLY A 172 -12.13 3.98 -20.70
N CYS A 173 -13.19 3.22 -20.40
CA CYS A 173 -13.19 1.77 -20.57
C CYS A 173 -13.52 1.41 -22.02
N LEU A 174 -12.74 0.51 -22.62
CA LEU A 174 -12.98 -0.04 -23.95
C LEU A 174 -13.65 -1.42 -23.83
N PRO A 175 -14.87 -1.60 -24.36
CA PRO A 175 -15.63 -2.84 -24.18
C PRO A 175 -14.95 -4.09 -24.76
N THR A 176 -14.06 -3.93 -25.73
CA THR A 176 -13.36 -5.03 -26.40
C THR A 176 -11.98 -5.30 -25.80
N ARG A 177 -11.52 -4.52 -24.82
CA ARG A 177 -10.18 -4.62 -24.26
C ARG A 177 -10.12 -5.56 -23.07
N ILE A 178 -9.23 -6.54 -23.13
CA ILE A 178 -8.92 -7.46 -22.03
C ILE A 178 -7.45 -7.32 -21.68
N VAL A 179 -7.15 -7.17 -20.39
CA VAL A 179 -5.77 -7.11 -19.89
C VAL A 179 -5.45 -8.40 -19.14
N ILE A 180 -4.30 -9.00 -19.45
CA ILE A 180 -3.84 -10.25 -18.82
C ILE A 180 -2.51 -9.99 -18.10
N HIS A 181 -2.44 -10.35 -16.81
CA HIS A 181 -1.23 -10.34 -16.00
C HIS A 181 -0.87 -11.77 -15.55
N PRO A 182 -0.01 -12.48 -16.29
CA PRO A 182 0.34 -13.88 -15.98
C PRO A 182 1.34 -14.04 -14.81
N GLY A 183 1.96 -12.95 -14.38
CA GLY A 183 3.06 -12.98 -13.41
C GLY A 183 2.61 -13.04 -11.95
N SER A 184 3.42 -13.69 -11.12
CA SER A 184 3.34 -13.62 -9.67
C SER A 184 4.74 -13.81 -9.07
N LYS A 185 4.99 -13.25 -7.87
CA LYS A 185 6.24 -13.47 -7.13
C LYS A 185 6.41 -14.90 -6.64
N SER A 186 5.30 -15.58 -6.33
CA SER A 186 5.32 -16.97 -5.88
C SER A 186 4.94 -17.91 -7.01
N GLU A 187 5.78 -18.89 -7.31
CA GLU A 187 5.53 -19.90 -8.33
C GLU A 187 4.24 -20.69 -8.07
N MET A 188 3.95 -20.99 -6.80
CA MET A 188 2.75 -21.75 -6.40
C MET A 188 1.44 -21.03 -6.71
N THR A 189 1.47 -19.70 -6.88
CA THR A 189 0.29 -18.91 -7.25
C THR A 189 0.23 -18.56 -8.73
N ARG A 190 1.16 -19.08 -9.54
CA ARG A 190 1.15 -18.90 -11.00
C ARG A 190 0.27 -19.96 -11.66
N TRP A 191 -0.65 -19.52 -12.52
CA TRP A 191 -1.29 -20.43 -13.46
C TRP A 191 -0.30 -20.79 -14.60
N PRO A 192 -0.32 -22.01 -15.16
CA PRO A 192 0.64 -22.41 -16.19
C PRO A 192 0.68 -21.46 -17.39
N ALA A 193 1.89 -21.08 -17.80
CA ALA A 193 2.13 -20.13 -18.88
C ALA A 193 1.40 -20.48 -20.18
N ASP A 194 1.44 -21.76 -20.59
CA ASP A 194 0.76 -22.23 -21.80
C ASP A 194 -0.75 -22.03 -21.75
N ARG A 195 -1.34 -22.08 -20.55
CA ARG A 195 -2.78 -21.87 -20.39
C ARG A 195 -3.15 -20.40 -20.51
N TYR A 196 -2.35 -19.48 -19.96
CA TYR A 196 -2.50 -18.05 -20.24
C TYR A 196 -2.35 -17.76 -21.74
N ALA A 197 -1.36 -18.35 -22.39
CA ALA A 197 -1.14 -18.18 -23.82
C ALA A 197 -2.33 -18.68 -24.66
N GLN A 198 -2.83 -19.87 -24.38
CA GLN A 198 -4.01 -20.42 -25.04
C GLN A 198 -5.25 -19.55 -24.81
N LEU A 199 -5.44 -19.01 -23.60
CA LEU A 199 -6.56 -18.13 -23.28
C LEU A 199 -6.46 -16.81 -24.07
N ALA A 200 -5.29 -16.17 -24.08
CA ALA A 200 -5.05 -14.93 -24.81
C ALA A 200 -5.33 -15.09 -26.31
N LEU A 201 -4.85 -16.18 -26.92
CA LEU A 201 -5.10 -16.48 -28.33
C LEU A 201 -6.57 -16.76 -28.63
N ARG A 202 -7.30 -17.44 -27.73
CA ARG A 202 -8.74 -17.69 -27.89
C ARG A 202 -9.54 -16.39 -27.83
N LEU A 203 -9.22 -15.49 -26.89
CA LEU A 203 -9.87 -14.19 -26.77
C LEU A 203 -9.56 -13.30 -27.98
N ALA A 204 -8.31 -13.26 -28.44
CA ALA A 204 -7.95 -12.52 -29.64
C ALA A 204 -8.70 -13.03 -30.88
N LYS A 205 -8.85 -14.35 -31.05
CA LYS A 205 -9.64 -14.96 -32.14
C LYS A 205 -11.13 -14.60 -32.08
N GLN A 206 -11.65 -14.25 -30.91
CA GLN A 206 -13.02 -13.79 -30.74
C GLN A 206 -13.19 -12.28 -30.99
N GLY A 207 -12.12 -11.58 -31.37
CA GLY A 207 -12.15 -10.15 -31.72
C GLY A 207 -11.85 -9.21 -30.54
N TYR A 208 -11.43 -9.73 -29.39
CA TYR A 208 -10.99 -8.88 -28.27
C TYR A 208 -9.58 -8.32 -28.51
N GLU A 209 -9.37 -7.07 -28.11
CA GLU A 209 -8.03 -6.47 -27.98
C GLU A 209 -7.41 -7.00 -26.69
N VAL A 210 -6.49 -7.96 -26.82
CA VAL A 210 -5.80 -8.56 -25.67
C VAL A 210 -4.47 -7.86 -25.43
N LEU A 211 -4.32 -7.26 -24.25
CA LEU A 211 -3.09 -6.61 -23.79
C LEU A 211 -2.44 -7.47 -22.70
N TRP A 212 -1.20 -7.86 -22.94
CA TRP A 212 -0.43 -8.71 -22.04
C TRP A 212 0.57 -7.91 -21.21
N ILE A 213 0.39 -7.86 -19.89
CA ILE A 213 1.35 -7.22 -18.99
C ILE A 213 2.59 -8.09 -18.88
N ARG A 214 3.74 -7.54 -19.28
CA ARG A 214 5.01 -8.24 -19.10
C ARG A 214 5.37 -8.29 -17.61
N ALA A 215 5.67 -9.49 -17.12
CA ALA A 215 6.16 -9.72 -15.77
C ALA A 215 7.61 -10.22 -15.83
N PRO A 216 8.62 -9.33 -15.77
CA PRO A 216 10.03 -9.70 -15.93
C PRO A 216 10.49 -10.76 -14.92
N GLU A 217 9.88 -10.79 -13.74
CA GLU A 217 10.23 -11.73 -12.66
C GLU A 217 9.79 -13.19 -12.93
N ALA A 218 9.02 -13.44 -13.98
CA ALA A 218 8.41 -14.76 -14.22
C ALA A 218 8.84 -15.44 -15.54
N ASP A 219 9.67 -14.78 -16.37
CA ASP A 219 10.15 -15.25 -17.69
C ASP A 219 9.06 -15.96 -18.53
N ILE A 220 7.87 -15.37 -18.57
CA ILE A 220 6.71 -15.94 -19.26
C ILE A 220 6.72 -15.45 -20.71
N PRO A 221 6.78 -16.35 -21.71
CA PRO A 221 6.82 -15.97 -23.10
C PRO A 221 5.53 -15.28 -23.55
N LEU A 222 5.67 -14.22 -24.34
CA LEU A 222 4.55 -13.54 -24.98
C LEU A 222 3.97 -14.43 -26.09
N PRO A 223 2.65 -14.68 -26.13
CA PRO A 223 2.03 -15.41 -27.23
C PRO A 223 2.11 -14.63 -28.55
N ALA A 224 2.43 -15.31 -29.64
CA ALA A 224 2.51 -14.69 -30.96
C ALA A 224 1.17 -14.06 -31.38
N GLY A 225 1.20 -12.80 -31.83
CA GLY A 225 0.00 -12.06 -32.24
C GLY A 225 -0.78 -11.39 -31.11
N VAL A 226 -0.29 -11.44 -29.87
CA VAL A 226 -0.85 -10.69 -28.73
C VAL A 226 0.04 -9.48 -28.45
N ALA A 227 -0.58 -8.31 -28.25
CA ALA A 227 0.15 -7.10 -27.90
C ALA A 227 0.63 -7.16 -26.45
N SER A 228 1.85 -6.70 -26.19
CA SER A 228 2.39 -6.60 -24.84
C SER A 228 2.48 -5.16 -24.38
N VAL A 229 2.28 -4.94 -23.09
CA VAL A 229 2.37 -3.63 -22.44
C VAL A 229 3.29 -3.74 -21.23
N GLU A 230 4.10 -2.72 -21.04
CA GLU A 230 4.89 -2.51 -19.82
C GLU A 230 4.23 -1.41 -18.99
N THR A 231 4.21 -1.61 -17.68
CA THR A 231 3.69 -0.60 -16.73
C THR A 231 4.85 -0.18 -15.84
N ALA A 232 5.28 1.07 -15.97
CA ALA A 232 6.43 1.59 -15.24
C ALA A 232 6.01 2.15 -13.87
N THR A 233 4.77 2.64 -13.78
CA THR A 233 4.23 3.30 -12.59
C THR A 233 2.92 2.65 -12.13
N VAL A 234 2.50 2.96 -10.90
CA VAL A 234 1.21 2.48 -10.37
C VAL A 234 0.06 3.16 -11.10
N ARG A 235 0.25 4.42 -11.50
CA ARG A 235 -0.68 5.16 -12.37
C ARG A 235 -0.87 4.45 -13.70
N ASP A 236 0.20 4.05 -14.38
CA ASP A 236 0.10 3.33 -15.67
C ASP A 236 -0.68 2.01 -15.50
N LEU A 237 -0.35 1.24 -14.47
CA LEU A 237 -1.03 -0.01 -14.17
C LEU A 237 -2.53 0.21 -13.87
N ALA A 238 -2.85 1.18 -13.02
CA ALA A 238 -4.23 1.48 -12.65
C ALA A 238 -5.05 1.92 -13.87
N ARG A 239 -4.49 2.80 -14.72
CA ARG A 239 -5.16 3.28 -15.94
C ARG A 239 -5.32 2.16 -16.96
N LEU A 240 -4.33 1.27 -17.11
CA LEU A 240 -4.41 0.11 -18.00
C LEU A 240 -5.55 -0.82 -17.56
N ILE A 241 -5.61 -1.17 -16.28
CA ILE A 241 -6.67 -2.02 -15.71
C ILE A 241 -8.05 -1.34 -15.89
N ALA A 242 -8.17 -0.06 -15.57
CA ALA A 242 -9.42 0.68 -15.70
C ALA A 242 -9.88 0.86 -17.16
N SER A 243 -8.96 0.79 -18.13
CA SER A 243 -9.31 0.84 -19.55
C SER A 243 -9.88 -0.48 -20.10
N ALA A 244 -9.77 -1.58 -19.35
CA ALA A 244 -10.18 -2.89 -19.78
C ALA A 244 -11.58 -3.25 -19.27
N THR A 245 -12.35 -3.98 -20.07
CA THR A 245 -13.62 -4.56 -19.62
C THR A 245 -13.40 -5.76 -18.69
N LEU A 246 -12.23 -6.41 -18.79
CA LEU A 246 -11.87 -7.59 -18.01
C LEU A 246 -10.36 -7.59 -17.73
N PHE A 247 -10.00 -7.89 -16.49
CA PHE A 247 -8.63 -8.10 -16.04
C PHE A 247 -8.46 -9.55 -15.58
N ILE A 248 -7.43 -10.23 -16.07
CA ILE A 248 -7.16 -11.66 -15.83
C ILE A 248 -5.75 -11.84 -15.26
#